data_AF-A0A6G2D7B5-F1
#
_entry.id   AF-A0A6G2D7B5-F1
#
_cell.length_a   1.000
_cell.length_b   1.000
_cell.length_c   1.000
_cell.angle_alpha   90.00
_cell.angle_beta   90.00
_cell.angle_gamma   90.00
#
_symmetry.space_group_name_H-M   'P 1'
#
loop_
_entity.id
_entity.type
_entity.pdbx_description
1 polymer ?
#
loop_
_entity_poly.entity_id
_entity_poly.type
_entity_poly.pdbx_seq_one_letter_code
_entity_poly.pdbx_strand_id
1 'polypeptide(L)' 'VYSEIKALLVDRGIPSKEIAFVHDANSDEKKNSLSRKVNAGEVRVLLASTEKGGTGLNVQSKMKAVHHLDVPWRPS' A
#
# COMPACT_ATOMS: atom_id res chain seq x y z
N VAL A 1 7.88 9.49 -7.62
CA VAL A 1 8.32 8.22 -7.00
C VAL A 1 7.21 7.17 -7.02
N TYR A 2 6.09 7.37 -6.33
CA TYR A 2 4.97 6.40 -6.30
C TYR A 2 4.42 5.98 -7.68
N SER A 3 4.25 6.93 -8.59
CA SER A 3 3.81 6.67 -9.97
C SER A 3 4.80 5.80 -10.75
N GLU A 4 6.09 6.07 -10.59
CA GLU A 4 7.16 5.31 -11.25
C GLU A 4 7.23 3.87 -10.74
N ILE A 5 7.13 3.68 -9.42
CA ILE A 5 7.06 2.33 -8.82
C ILE A 5 5.86 1.57 -9.39
N LYS A 6 4.70 2.21 -9.49
CA LYS A 6 3.52 1.59 -10.10
C LYS A 6 3.77 1.22 -11.57
N ALA A 7 4.36 2.11 -12.37
CA ALA A 7 4.68 1.82 -13.77
C ALA A 7 5.61 0.62 -13.91
N LEU A 8 6.68 0.56 -13.10
CA LEU A 8 7.65 -0.53 -13.08
C LEU A 8 7.07 -1.87 -12.60
N LEU A 9 6.08 -1.85 -11.70
CA LEU A 9 5.36 -3.05 -11.27
C LEU A 9 4.39 -3.55 -12.35
N VAL A 10 3.74 -2.63 -13.07
CA VAL A 10 2.87 -2.96 -14.20
C VAL A 10 3.67 -3.56 -15.35
N ASP A 11 4.83 -2.98 -15.67
CA ASP A 11 5.77 -3.50 -16.67
C ASP A 11 6.24 -4.92 -16.33
N ARG A 12 6.44 -5.21 -15.04
CA ARG A 12 6.74 -6.56 -14.52
C ARG A 12 5.53 -7.50 -14.44
N GLY A 13 4.37 -7.09 -14.96
CA GLY A 13 3.19 -7.94 -15.10
C GLY A 13 2.19 -7.91 -13.94
N ILE A 14 2.30 -6.96 -13.00
CA ILE A 14 1.27 -6.77 -11.97
C ILE A 14 0.14 -5.90 -12.54
N PRO A 15 -1.12 -6.38 -12.62
CA PRO A 15 -2.23 -5.57 -13.10
C PRO A 15 -2.37 -4.27 -12.31
N SER A 16 -2.53 -3.14 -13.00
CA SER A 16 -2.67 -1.80 -12.39
C SER A 16 -3.81 -1.72 -11.35
N LYS A 17 -4.86 -2.53 -11.52
CA LYS A 17 -6.01 -2.65 -10.58
C LYS A 17 -5.66 -3.33 -9.25
N GLU A 18 -4.57 -4.11 -9.20
CA GLU A 18 -4.09 -4.83 -8.00
C GLU A 18 -3.08 -3.99 -7.20
N ILE A 19 -2.82 -2.75 -7.64
CA ILE A 19 -1.90 -1.81 -7.00
C ILE A 19 -2.70 -0.61 -6.49
N ALA A 20 -2.66 -0.36 -5.19
CA ALA A 20 -3.38 0.74 -4.55
C ALA A 20 -2.44 1.69 -3.80
N PHE A 21 -2.86 2.96 -3.71
CA PHE A 21 -2.20 3.97 -2.89
C PHE A 21 -3.05 4.29 -1.66
N VAL A 22 -2.43 4.34 -0.48
CA VAL A 22 -3.13 4.76 0.75
C VAL A 22 -3.67 6.19 0.64
N HIS A 23 -3.02 7.05 -0.15
CA HIS A 23 -3.43 8.44 -0.37
C HIS A 23 -4.82 8.59 -1.01
N ASP A 24 -5.32 7.57 -1.70
CA ASP A 24 -6.67 7.58 -2.29
C ASP A 24 -7.77 7.36 -1.24
N ALA A 25 -7.40 6.82 -0.07
CA ALA A 25 -8.29 6.51 1.04
C ALA A 25 -8.28 7.60 2.12
N ASN A 26 -8.89 8.75 1.82
CA ASN A 26 -8.93 9.92 2.71
C ASN A 26 -10.05 9.91 3.77
N SER A 27 -10.95 8.93 3.75
CA SER A 27 -11.97 8.73 4.78
C SER A 27 -11.81 7.36 5.44
N ASP A 28 -12.31 7.22 6.67
CA ASP A 28 -12.21 5.94 7.41
C ASP A 28 -12.96 4.81 6.71
N GLU A 29 -14.09 5.12 6.06
CA GLU A 29 -14.81 4.15 5.21
C GLU A 29 -13.94 3.65 4.05
N LYS A 30 -13.23 4.56 3.37
CA LYS A 30 -12.33 4.20 2.26
C LYS A 30 -11.12 3.42 2.77
N LYS A 31 -10.56 3.75 3.94
CA LYS A 31 -9.46 3.00 4.57
C LYS A 31 -9.89 1.59 4.98
N ASN A 32 -11.09 1.45 5.52
CA ASN A 32 -11.66 0.14 5.87
C ASN A 32 -11.92 -0.70 4.62
N SER A 33 -12.49 -0.10 3.57
CA SER A 33 -12.68 -0.75 2.27
C SER A 33 -11.37 -1.20 1.65
N LEU A 34 -10.35 -0.32 1.63
CA LEU A 34 -9.00 -0.64 1.18
C LEU A 34 -8.39 -1.79 1.99
N SER A 35 -8.51 -1.76 3.32
CA SER A 35 -8.02 -2.82 4.19
C SER A 35 -8.67 -4.18 3.88
N ARG A 36 -9.98 -4.19 3.66
CA ARG A 36 -10.72 -5.40 3.26
C ARG A 36 -10.23 -5.94 1.92
N LYS A 37 -10.05 -5.08 0.91
CA LYS A 37 -9.55 -5.49 -0.42
C LYS A 37 -8.14 -6.08 -0.36
N VAL A 38 -7.25 -5.48 0.45
CA VAL A 38 -5.90 -6.00 0.65
C VAL A 38 -5.93 -7.36 1.36
N ASN A 39 -6.71 -7.50 2.45
CA ASN A 39 -6.86 -8.77 3.16
C ASN A 39 -7.54 -9.86 2.31
N ALA A 40 -8.47 -9.48 1.42
CA ALA A 40 -9.08 -10.38 0.44
C ALA A 40 -8.09 -10.80 -0.65
N GLY A 41 -7.03 -10.03 -0.89
CA GLY A 41 -6.03 -10.26 -1.94
C GLY A 41 -6.40 -9.66 -3.29
N GLU A 42 -7.45 -8.83 -3.35
CA GLU A 42 -7.81 -8.05 -4.54
C GLU A 42 -6.76 -6.98 -4.84
N VAL A 43 -6.12 -6.45 -3.79
CA VAL A 43 -4.95 -5.57 -3.89
C VAL A 43 -3.74 -6.36 -3.40
N ARG A 44 -2.75 -6.54 -4.27
CA ARG A 44 -1.51 -7.28 -3.98
C ARG A 44 -0.37 -6.38 -3.54
N VAL A 45 -0.36 -5.14 -4.03
CA VAL A 45 0.66 -4.15 -3.67
C VAL A 45 -0.03 -2.91 -3.13
N LEU A 46 0.26 -2.61 -1.87
CA LEU A 46 -0.18 -1.38 -1.22
C LEU A 46 1.02 -0.45 -1.07
N LEU A 47 0.92 0.74 -1.66
CA LEU A 47 1.93 1.78 -1.56
C LEU A 47 1.46 2.85 -0.57
N ALA A 48 2.30 3.15 0.42
CA ALA A 48 2.01 4.08 1.50
C ALA A 48 3.20 5.00 1.80
N SER A 49 2.95 6.13 2.45
CA SER A 49 3.98 6.91 3.14
C SER A 49 3.99 6.57 4.63
N THR A 50 5.11 6.81 5.33
CA THR A 50 5.23 6.56 6.77
C THR A 50 4.13 7.28 7.57
N GLU A 51 3.81 8.52 7.19
CA GLU A 51 2.76 9.32 7.84
C GLU A 51 1.34 8.79 7.62
N LYS A 52 1.06 8.20 6.45
CA LYS A 52 -0.28 7.71 6.09
C LYS A 52 -0.47 6.21 6.35
N GLY A 53 0.63 5.46 6.46
CA GLY A 53 0.66 4.04 6.78
C GLY A 53 0.85 3.74 8.28
N GLY A 54 1.24 4.73 9.09
CA GLY A 54 1.65 4.53 10.49
C GLY A 54 0.53 4.25 11.50
N THR A 55 -0.73 4.64 11.21
CA THR A 55 -1.85 4.42 12.14
C THR A 55 -3.15 4.10 11.40
N GLY A 56 -3.75 2.94 11.71
CA GLY A 56 -5.13 2.60 11.33
C GLY A 56 -5.34 1.71 10.10
N LEU A 57 -4.30 1.09 9.54
CA LEU A 57 -4.44 0.08 8.47
C LEU A 57 -4.24 -1.34 8.99
N ASN A 58 -5.30 -2.15 8.90
CA ASN A 58 -5.28 -3.57 9.26
C ASN A 58 -5.24 -4.42 7.98
N VAL A 59 -4.04 -4.65 7.44
CA VAL A 59 -3.79 -5.28 6.12
C VAL A 59 -2.95 -6.56 6.19
N GLN A 60 -2.82 -7.15 7.37
CA GLN A 60 -1.81 -8.18 7.65
C GLN A 60 -2.19 -9.58 7.13
N SER A 61 -3.47 -9.88 6.86
CA SER A 61 -3.95 -11.25 6.68
C SER A 61 -3.29 -12.03 5.52
N LYS A 62 -2.90 -11.34 4.45
CA LYS A 62 -2.18 -11.93 3.29
C LYS A 62 -0.85 -11.24 3.01
N MET A 63 -0.34 -10.46 3.96
CA MET A 63 0.89 -9.71 3.80
C MET A 63 2.10 -10.64 3.86
N LYS A 64 2.90 -10.68 2.79
CA LYS A 64 4.10 -11.52 2.73
C LYS A 64 5.40 -10.78 3.01
N ALA A 65 5.45 -9.49 2.66
CA ALA A 65 6.64 -8.67 2.81
C ALA A 65 6.25 -7.20 3.00
N VAL A 66 7.12 -6.47 3.69
CA VAL A 66 7.08 -5.01 3.82
C VAL A 66 8.44 -4.50 3.37
N HIS A 67 8.44 -3.55 2.43
CA HIS A 67 9.65 -2.94 1.89
C HIS A 67 9.67 -1.46 2.26
N HIS A 68 10.69 -1.06 3.02
CA HIS A 68 10.96 0.34 3.33
C HIS A 68 11.96 0.88 2.30
N LEU A 69 11.51 1.82 1.45
CA LEU A 69 12.32 2.37 0.36
C LEU A 69 13.17 3.58 0.80
N ASP A 70 12.85 4.15 1.97
CA ASP A 70 13.59 5.27 2.54
C ASP A 70 13.98 4.94 3.98
N VAL A 71 15.13 5.44 4.42
CA VAL A 71 15.59 5.27 5.80
C VAL A 71 14.69 6.12 6.69
N PRO A 72 14.15 5.62 7.81
CA PRO A 72 13.41 6.49 8.73
C PRO A 72 14.33 7.64 9.12
N TRP A 73 13.89 8.89 8.88
CA TRP A 73 14.72 10.09 9.11
C TRP A 73 15.03 10.35 10.60
N ARG A 74 14.74 9.40 11.49
CA ARG A 74 15.22 9.39 12.87
C ARG A 74 15.54 7.96 13.29
N PRO A 75 16.67 7.71 13.97
CA PRO A 75 16.90 6.45 14.64
C PRO A 75 15.83 6.32 15.73
N SER A 76 15.00 5.29 15.61
CA SER A 76 14.06 4.85 16.65
C SER A 76 14.80 4.10 17.75
#